data_AF-A0A7S0YMW0-F1
#
_entry.id   AF-A0A7S0YMW0-F1
#
_cell.length_a   1.000
_cell.length_b   1.000
_cell.length_c   1.000
_cell.angle_alpha   90.00
_cell.angle_beta   90.00
_cell.angle_gamma   90.00
#
_symmetry.space_group_name_H-M   'P 1'
#
loop_
_entity.id
_entity.type
_entity.pdbx_description
1 polymer ?
#
loop_
_entity_poly.entity_id
_entity_poly.type
_entity_poly.pdbx_seq_one_letter_code
_entity_poly.pdbx_strand_id
1 'polypeptide(L)'
;ALVHQTEKQVEEHGDKVSDEVKAEIKTASDELKEAREGDNIADIQAKHQALMTAAMKLGEAIYASQQDEAATADAAADAAADGDDVVDADFEEVDGDQKSA
;
A
#
# COMPACT_ATOMS: atom_id res chain seq x y z
N ALA A 1 -18.13 5.66 6.12
CA ALA A 1 -17.44 4.74 5.20
C ALA A 1 -15.94 4.98 5.25
N LEU A 2 -15.46 6.17 4.84
CA LEU A 2 -14.02 6.49 4.82
C LEU A 2 -13.33 6.23 6.17
N VAL A 3 -13.82 6.82 7.27
CA VAL A 3 -13.25 6.64 8.62
C VAL A 3 -13.06 5.18 9.00
N HIS A 4 -14.14 4.39 8.97
CA HIS A 4 -14.08 2.96 9.30
C HIS A 4 -13.12 2.18 8.39
N GLN A 5 -13.08 2.51 7.09
CA GLN A 5 -12.17 1.84 6.16
C GLN A 5 -10.71 2.19 6.48
N THR A 6 -10.40 3.45 6.75
CA THR A 6 -9.05 3.88 7.07
C THR A 6 -8.59 3.35 8.44
N GLU A 7 -9.47 3.35 9.45
CA GLU A 7 -9.20 2.73 10.76
C GLU A 7 -8.88 1.24 10.61
N LYS A 8 -9.68 0.51 9.83
CA LYS A 8 -9.44 -0.90 9.55
C LYS A 8 -8.08 -1.13 8.88
N GLN A 9 -7.74 -0.31 7.88
CA GLN A 9 -6.44 -0.39 7.19
C GLN A 9 -5.27 -0.10 8.13
N VAL A 10 -5.44 0.82 9.09
CA VAL A 10 -4.45 1.08 10.15
C VAL A 10 -4.36 -0.08 11.14
N GLU A 11 -5.46 -0.76 11.46
CA GLU A 11 -5.40 -1.96 12.31
C GLU A 11 -4.72 -3.14 11.60
N GLU A 12 -4.99 -3.33 10.31
CA GLU A 12 -4.45 -4.46 9.53
C GLU A 12 -2.99 -4.24 9.09
N HIS A 13 -2.61 -2.99 8.81
CA HIS A 13 -1.30 -2.66 8.24
C HIS A 13 -0.56 -1.55 9.00
N GLY A 14 -1.03 -1.14 10.17
CA GLY A 14 -0.40 -0.08 10.95
C GLY A 14 1.04 -0.38 11.34
N ASP A 15 1.43 -1.64 11.42
CA ASP A 15 2.82 -2.04 11.69
C ASP A 15 3.77 -1.69 10.53
N LYS A 16 3.23 -1.56 9.31
CA LYS A 16 3.95 -1.22 8.08
C LYS A 16 3.99 0.30 7.81
N VAL A 17 3.44 1.08 8.73
CA VAL A 17 3.20 2.52 8.56
C VAL A 17 3.83 3.26 9.73
N SER A 18 4.36 4.46 9.50
CA SER A 18 4.95 5.29 10.54
C SER A 18 3.91 5.67 11.62
N ASP A 19 4.33 5.74 12.89
CA ASP A 19 3.49 6.18 14.01
C ASP A 19 2.89 7.57 13.80
N GLU A 20 3.62 8.44 13.10
CA GLU A 20 3.15 9.79 12.75
C GLU A 20 1.92 9.75 11.83
N VAL A 21 1.92 8.89 10.80
CA VAL A 21 0.78 8.72 9.88
C VAL A 21 -0.40 8.07 10.59
N LYS A 22 -0.15 7.07 11.45
CA LYS A 22 -1.20 6.46 12.31
C LYS A 22 -1.87 7.51 13.21
N ALA A 23 -1.07 8.37 13.84
CA ALA A 23 -1.56 9.44 14.69
C ALA A 23 -2.36 10.49 13.90
N GLU A 24 -1.89 10.90 12.72
CA GLU A 24 -2.62 11.80 11.81
C GLU A 24 -4.00 11.24 11.44
N ILE A 25 -4.07 9.96 11.04
CA ILE A 25 -5.33 9.30 10.65
C ILE A 25 -6.30 9.21 11.81
N LYS A 26 -5.81 8.81 12.99
CA LYS A 26 -6.63 8.69 14.19
C LYS A 26 -7.21 10.05 14.58
N THR A 27 -6.37 11.09 14.59
CA THR A 27 -6.79 12.46 14.88
C THR A 27 -7.82 12.96 13.87
N ALA A 28 -7.55 12.83 12.56
CA ALA A 28 -8.48 13.26 11.52
C ALA A 28 -9.81 12.47 11.54
N SER A 29 -9.78 11.19 11.93
CA SER A 29 -10.97 10.36 12.10
C SER A 29 -11.82 10.82 13.28
N ASP A 30 -11.19 11.09 14.42
CA ASP A 30 -11.88 11.58 15.63
C ASP A 30 -12.46 12.99 15.39
N GLU A 31 -11.69 13.89 14.78
CA GLU A 31 -12.14 15.24 14.41
C GLU A 31 -13.27 15.23 13.37
N LEU A 32 -13.23 14.33 12.38
CA LEU A 32 -14.32 14.19 11.41
C LEU A 32 -15.58 13.62 12.08
N LYS A 33 -15.45 12.71 13.06
CA LYS A 33 -16.60 12.22 13.84
C LYS A 33 -17.23 13.37 14.62
N GLU A 34 -16.42 14.16 15.33
CA GLU A 34 -16.89 15.31 16.11
C GLU A 34 -17.52 16.39 15.22
N ALA A 35 -16.87 16.76 14.12
CA ALA A 35 -17.40 17.74 13.17
C ALA A 35 -18.74 17.30 12.57
N ARG A 36 -18.97 15.98 12.41
CA ARG A 36 -20.24 15.41 11.94
C ARG A 36 -21.35 15.42 12.99
N GLU A 37 -21.04 15.62 14.26
CA GLU A 37 -22.04 15.85 15.31
C GLU A 37 -22.55 17.30 15.30
N GLY A 38 -21.80 18.21 14.67
CA GLY A 38 -22.22 19.59 14.41
C GLY A 38 -22.86 19.79 13.03
N ASP A 39 -23.22 21.05 12.74
CA ASP A 39 -23.90 21.45 11.49
C ASP A 39 -22.98 22.20 10.50
N ASN A 40 -21.68 22.27 10.76
CA ASN A 40 -20.75 23.02 9.91
C ASN A 40 -20.24 22.16 8.74
N ILE A 41 -20.96 22.22 7.62
CA ILE A 41 -20.62 21.49 6.40
C ILE A 41 -19.21 21.82 5.90
N ALA A 42 -18.75 23.06 6.03
CA ALA A 42 -17.41 23.46 5.60
C ALA A 42 -16.33 22.77 6.44
N ASP A 43 -16.55 22.65 7.74
CA ASP A 43 -15.64 21.95 8.65
C ASP A 43 -15.65 20.44 8.40
N ILE A 44 -16.84 19.82 8.23
CA ILE A 44 -16.97 18.41 7.85
C ILE A 44 -16.20 18.12 6.55
N GLN A 45 -16.32 18.99 5.53
CA GLN A 45 -15.59 18.83 4.27
C GLN A 45 -14.08 18.96 4.45
N ALA A 46 -13.62 19.94 5.23
CA ALA A 46 -12.20 20.12 5.52
C ALA A 46 -11.61 18.91 6.26
N LYS A 47 -12.27 18.44 7.33
CA LYS A 47 -11.88 17.23 8.08
C LYS A 47 -11.95 15.98 7.19
N HIS A 48 -12.94 15.88 6.32
CA HIS A 48 -13.05 14.77 5.37
C HIS A 48 -11.88 14.75 4.38
N GLN A 49 -11.50 15.90 3.83
CA GLN A 49 -10.32 16.00 2.97
C GLN A 49 -9.02 15.67 3.71
N ALA A 50 -8.87 16.15 4.95
CA ALA A 50 -7.70 15.85 5.77
C ALA A 50 -7.56 14.33 6.01
N LEU A 51 -8.66 13.66 6.35
CA LEU A 51 -8.69 12.20 6.48
C LEU A 51 -8.37 11.49 5.15
N MET A 52 -8.88 12.00 4.03
CA MET A 52 -8.59 11.45 2.70
C MET A 52 -7.09 11.53 2.36
N THR A 53 -6.45 12.68 2.63
CA THR A 53 -5.00 12.85 2.42
C THR A 53 -4.19 11.91 3.30
N ALA A 54 -4.56 11.76 4.58
CA ALA A 54 -3.89 10.81 5.48
C ALA A 54 -4.10 9.35 5.04
N ALA A 55 -5.31 9.01 4.57
CA ALA A 55 -5.63 7.70 4.01
C ALA A 55 -4.86 7.39 2.71
N MET A 56 -4.54 8.39 1.89
CA MET A 56 -3.66 8.20 0.72
C MET A 56 -2.25 7.84 1.14
N LYS A 57 -1.66 8.56 2.13
CA LYS A 57 -0.34 8.22 2.67
C LYS A 57 -0.31 6.79 3.24
N LEU A 58 -1.38 6.40 3.93
CA LEU A 58 -1.57 5.03 4.40
C LEU A 58 -1.57 4.04 3.24
N GLY A 59 -2.42 4.27 2.24
CA GLY A 59 -2.54 3.40 1.07
C GLY A 59 -1.21 3.25 0.32
N GLU A 60 -0.41 4.30 0.23
CA GLU A 60 0.90 4.29 -0.40
C GLU A 60 1.91 3.44 0.38
N ALA A 61 1.94 3.56 1.72
CA ALA A 61 2.77 2.71 2.58
C ALA A 61 2.34 1.24 2.58
N ILE A 62 1.03 0.98 2.58
CA ILE A 62 0.46 -0.36 2.47
C ILE A 62 0.78 -0.97 1.10
N TYR A 63 0.63 -0.20 0.01
CA TYR A 63 0.92 -0.68 -1.33
C TYR A 63 2.40 -0.98 -1.52
N ALA A 64 3.30 -0.12 -1.02
CA ALA A 64 4.72 -0.40 -1.00
C ALA A 64 5.04 -1.70 -0.25
N SER A 65 4.44 -1.88 0.93
CA SER A 65 4.64 -3.10 1.73
C SER A 65 4.00 -4.35 1.11
N GLN A 66 2.84 -4.21 0.46
CA GLN A 66 2.20 -5.30 -0.27
C GLN A 66 2.94 -5.64 -1.56
N GLN A 67 3.60 -4.69 -2.21
CA GLN A 67 4.45 -4.96 -3.36
C GLN A 67 5.70 -5.76 -2.94
N ASP A 68 6.26 -5.49 -1.76
CA ASP A 68 7.34 -6.28 -1.19
C ASP A 68 6.89 -7.69 -0.75
N GLU A 69 5.67 -7.82 -0.20
CA GLU A 69 5.07 -9.12 0.12
C GLU A 69 4.66 -9.91 -1.13
N ALA A 70 4.17 -9.25 -2.18
CA ALA A 70 3.85 -9.88 -3.46
C ALA A 70 5.12 -10.34 -4.18
N ALA A 71 6.21 -9.57 -4.12
CA ALA A 71 7.52 -10.01 -4.61
C ALA A 71 8.08 -11.20 -3.81
N THR A 72 7.78 -11.29 -2.52
CA THR A 72 8.14 -12.45 -1.67
C THR A 72 7.24 -13.68 -1.93
N ALA A 73 5.97 -13.47 -2.26
CA ALA A 73 5.04 -14.54 -2.61
C ALA A 73 5.32 -15.12 -4.02
N ASP A 74 5.78 -14.29 -4.95
CA ASP A 74 6.24 -14.72 -6.27
C ASP A 74 7.54 -15.54 -6.17
N ALA A 75 8.49 -15.12 -5.32
CA ALA A 75 9.70 -15.91 -5.02
C ALA A 75 9.43 -17.23 -4.27
N ALA A 76 8.34 -17.33 -3.51
CA ALA A 76 7.92 -18.56 -2.83
C ALA A 76 7.11 -19.51 -3.75
N ALA A 77 6.45 -18.97 -4.78
CA ALA A 77 5.81 -19.76 -5.83
C ALA A 77 6.85 -20.31 -6.84
N ASP A 78 7.90 -19.55 -7.12
CA ASP A 78 9.02 -19.97 -7.98
C ASP A 78 9.85 -21.11 -7.36
N ALA A 79 10.09 -21.08 -6.04
CA ALA A 79 10.78 -22.17 -5.32
C ALA A 79 9.92 -23.45 -5.13
N ALA A 80 8.61 -23.41 -5.41
CA ALA A 80 7.72 -24.56 -5.39
C ALA A 80 7.35 -25.08 -6.79
N ALA A 81 7.69 -24.33 -7.84
CA ALA A 81 7.52 -24.69 -9.25
C ALA A 81 8.80 -25.25 -9.91
N ASP A 82 9.92 -25.32 -9.18
CA ASP A 82 11.16 -26.01 -9.60
C ASP A 82 11.03 -27.55 -9.51
N GLY A 83 9.92 -28.07 -10.04
CA GLY A 83 9.59 -29.49 -10.07
C GLY A 83 8.94 -29.94 -11.37
N ASP A 84 8.37 -29.05 -12.19
CA ASP A 84 7.88 -29.43 -13.52
C ASP A 84 7.65 -28.20 -14.41
N ASP A 85 8.50 -28.04 -15.42
CA ASP A 85 8.13 -27.53 -16.74
C ASP A 85 7.68 -26.05 -16.87
N VAL A 86 8.51 -25.09 -16.46
CA VAL A 86 8.37 -23.69 -16.91
C VAL A 86 9.60 -23.26 -17.70
N VAL A 87 9.49 -23.45 -19.02
CA VAL A 87 10.27 -22.72 -20.01
C VAL A 87 9.59 -21.36 -20.18
N ASP A 88 10.13 -20.30 -19.58
CA ASP A 88 9.80 -18.93 -19.97
C ASP A 88 11.06 -18.24 -20.51
N ALA A 89 10.82 -17.47 -21.57
CA ALA A 89 11.80 -16.98 -22.49
C ALA A 89 12.75 -15.97 -21.82
N ASP A 90 13.93 -16.42 -21.44
CA ASP A 90 15.08 -15.53 -21.29
C ASP A 90 15.39 -14.95 -22.67
N PHE A 91 15.00 -13.68 -22.81
CA PHE A 91 15.44 -12.77 -23.85
C PHE A 91 16.97 -12.67 -23.75
N GLU A 92 17.64 -13.55 -24.47
CA GLU A 92 19.10 -13.55 -24.61
C GLU A 92 19.50 -12.26 -25.32
N GLU A 93 20.00 -11.29 -24.54
CA GLU A 93 20.74 -10.13 -25.03
C GLU A 93 21.78 -10.64 -26.03
N VAL A 94 21.55 -10.37 -27.32
CA VAL A 94 22.56 -10.54 -28.37
C VAL A 94 23.56 -9.41 -28.22
N ASP A 95 24.36 -9.46 -27.16
CA ASP A 95 25.63 -8.75 -27.09
C ASP A 95 26.66 -9.57 -27.85
N GLY A 96 26.98 -9.07 -29.04
CA GLY A 96 27.96 -9.65 -29.91
C GLY A 96 29.36 -9.58 -29.30
N ASP A 97 30.00 -10.73 -29.17
CA ASP A 97 31.41 -10.88 -29.55
C ASP A 97 31.73 -12.37 -29.66
N GLN A 98 32.03 -12.85 -30.87
CA GLN A 98 32.97 -13.96 -31.03
C GLN A 98 33.60 -13.96 -32.42
N LYS A 99 34.75 -13.30 -32.42
CA LYS A 99 35.86 -13.43 -33.33
C LYS A 99 36.34 -14.88 -33.48
N SER A 100 36.55 -15.28 -34.73
CA SER A 100 37.53 -16.26 -35.26
C SER A 100 37.50 -17.72 -34.78
N ALA A 101 37.16 -18.61 -35.73
CA ALA A 101 37.96 -19.80 -36.06
C ALA A 101 37.89 -20.03 -37.57
#